data_AF-A0A6A6RSG1-F1
#
_entry.id   AF-A0A6A6RSG1-F1
#
_cell.length_a   1.000
_cell.length_b   1.000
_cell.length_c   1.000
_cell.angle_alpha   90.00
_cell.angle_beta   90.00
_cell.angle_gamma   90.00
#
_symmetry.space_group_name_H-M   'P 1'
#
loop_
_entity.id
_entity.type
_entity.pdbx_description
1 polymer ?
#
loop_
_entity_poly.entity_id
_entity_poly.type
_entity_poly.pdbx_seq_one_letter_code
_entity_poly.pdbx_strand_id
1 'polypeptide(L)'
;MILFAKRKFKLLTENIANNQNTPIPQTLEELEAFVQTQAIDCTCDICRPDLRAKGNCLRGKHLKFDLKKNLVPNQYGNVVFAPPRFAGIGEVPPETMHLTRMIIKYFDRSVKDLNNEQLAAREAICKWRDKRWRDIISIPKTQDGRDLVTVAEMRQLWKWFNVLFFGGPIRGVNFRWSMTLFHSGCTSFHFGIPHVKINPYRLGGSFGSYIFLELISTLMHEAVHAFLIHHPCSYCCSNRMDYGENGHGRAFHVLGAKLEEVFPRLLGLPLRLGRVESVFADWKYPVSLPSVHEFSEWKLQDDYGYETDEDVLDLCKWVRKMPDGTVDSVIIRHPERRLDFELVWSRSIDGSLEFYRRRRGQPRSRTF
;
A
#
# COMPACT_ATOMS: atom_id res chain seq x y z
N MET A 1 5.71 7.97 25.73
CA MET A 1 5.35 7.45 24.38
C MET A 1 5.28 5.93 24.27
N ILE A 2 6.07 5.13 25.01
CA ILE A 2 5.95 3.65 25.09
C ILE A 2 4.57 3.17 25.63
N LEU A 3 3.80 4.05 26.27
CA LEU A 3 2.47 3.74 26.79
C LEU A 3 1.37 3.69 25.71
N PHE A 4 1.53 4.32 24.55
CA PHE A 4 0.43 4.41 23.57
C PHE A 4 0.29 3.14 22.71
N ALA A 5 1.40 2.52 22.31
CA ALA A 5 1.39 1.19 21.68
C ALA A 5 0.88 0.13 22.66
N LYS A 6 1.40 0.09 23.90
CA LYS A 6 0.96 -0.88 24.93
C LYS A 6 -0.53 -0.81 25.27
N ARG A 7 -1.16 0.38 25.20
CA ARG A 7 -2.58 0.54 25.57
C ARG A 7 -3.55 0.05 24.49
N LYS A 8 -3.19 0.15 23.21
CA LYS A 8 -4.02 -0.35 22.11
C LYS A 8 -3.96 -1.88 22.03
N PHE A 9 -2.79 -2.47 22.34
CA PHE A 9 -2.60 -3.91 22.36
C PHE A 9 -3.21 -4.62 23.59
N LYS A 10 -3.27 -3.98 24.76
CA LYS A 10 -3.90 -4.56 25.97
C LYS A 10 -5.41 -4.82 25.80
N LEU A 11 -6.10 -4.04 24.96
CA LEU A 11 -7.52 -4.26 24.62
C LEU A 11 -7.73 -5.36 23.57
N LEU A 12 -6.67 -5.81 22.87
CA LEU A 12 -6.74 -6.93 21.93
C LEU A 12 -6.67 -8.28 22.65
N THR A 13 -6.00 -8.36 23.79
CA THR A 13 -5.78 -9.60 24.56
C THR A 13 -7.03 -10.11 25.28
N GLU A 14 -8.01 -9.27 25.56
CA GLU A 14 -9.20 -9.63 26.36
C GLU A 14 -10.31 -10.36 25.56
N ASN A 15 -10.21 -10.46 24.23
CA ASN A 15 -11.24 -11.09 23.38
C ASN A 15 -10.93 -12.53 22.92
N ILE A 16 -9.91 -13.19 23.49
CA ILE A 16 -9.53 -14.59 23.17
C ILE A 16 -10.38 -15.56 24.01
N ALA A 17 -11.70 -15.50 23.89
CA ALA A 17 -12.62 -16.40 24.60
C ALA A 17 -13.12 -17.58 23.72
N ASN A 18 -12.68 -17.67 22.47
CA ASN A 18 -13.06 -18.75 21.54
C ASN A 18 -11.86 -19.64 21.18
N ASN A 19 -11.36 -20.39 22.17
CA ASN A 19 -10.69 -21.70 22.01
C ASN A 19 -9.50 -21.86 21.03
N GLN A 20 -8.77 -20.79 20.69
CA GLN A 20 -7.43 -20.91 20.13
C GLN A 20 -6.45 -20.13 21.02
N ASN A 21 -5.70 -20.87 21.84
CA ASN A 21 -4.64 -20.36 22.73
C ASN A 21 -3.40 -19.84 21.97
N THR A 22 -3.55 -19.40 20.72
CA THR A 22 -2.42 -18.85 19.97
C THR A 22 -2.18 -17.43 20.46
N PRO A 23 -1.05 -17.14 21.12
CA PRO A 23 -0.77 -15.79 21.58
C PRO A 23 -0.71 -14.85 20.38
N ILE A 24 -1.37 -13.69 20.49
CA ILE A 24 -1.31 -12.65 19.47
C ILE A 24 0.10 -12.05 19.54
N PRO A 25 0.91 -12.10 18.48
CA PRO A 25 2.21 -11.45 18.47
C PRO A 25 2.05 -9.94 18.69
N GLN A 26 2.94 -9.36 19.48
CA GLN A 26 2.92 -7.95 19.86
C GLN A 26 3.92 -7.12 19.06
N THR A 27 4.90 -7.77 18.44
CA THR A 27 5.90 -7.13 17.57
C THR A 27 6.05 -7.89 16.27
N LEU A 28 6.70 -7.24 15.29
CA LEU A 28 6.98 -7.89 14.01
C LEU A 28 7.97 -9.06 14.18
N GLU A 29 8.93 -8.97 15.10
CA GLU A 29 9.86 -10.05 15.42
C GLU A 29 9.15 -11.25 16.06
N GLU A 30 8.21 -11.01 16.97
CA GLU A 30 7.38 -12.08 17.55
C GLU A 30 6.54 -12.76 16.46
N LEU A 31 5.98 -11.97 15.54
CA LEU A 31 5.20 -12.48 14.41
C LEU A 31 6.07 -13.31 13.46
N GLU A 32 7.28 -12.84 13.13
CA GLU A 32 8.22 -13.55 12.28
C GLU A 32 8.65 -14.88 12.93
N ALA A 33 9.04 -14.85 14.20
CA ALA A 33 9.39 -16.05 14.96
C ALA A 33 8.22 -17.05 14.98
N PHE A 34 6.99 -16.55 15.17
CA PHE A 34 5.80 -17.38 15.15
C PHE A 34 5.59 -18.03 13.77
N VAL A 35 5.63 -17.27 12.67
CA VAL A 35 5.52 -17.81 11.30
C VAL A 35 6.59 -18.88 11.02
N GLN A 36 7.83 -18.67 11.49
CA GLN A 36 8.90 -19.65 11.37
C GLN A 36 8.59 -20.96 12.12
N THR A 37 8.00 -20.88 13.32
CA THR A 37 7.66 -22.08 14.12
C THR A 37 6.54 -22.92 13.52
N GLN A 38 5.60 -22.31 12.79
CA GLN A 38 4.45 -23.03 12.25
C GLN A 38 4.80 -23.91 11.04
N ALA A 39 5.93 -23.64 10.37
CA ALA A 39 6.41 -24.40 9.22
C ALA A 39 5.34 -24.64 8.13
N ILE A 40 4.49 -23.65 7.87
CA ILE A 40 3.39 -23.75 6.91
C ILE A 40 3.94 -23.83 5.48
N ASP A 41 3.51 -24.84 4.72
CA ASP A 41 3.84 -24.97 3.31
C ASP A 41 3.37 -23.75 2.52
N CYS A 42 4.26 -23.23 1.66
CA CYS A 42 3.94 -22.06 0.86
C CYS A 42 2.89 -22.38 -0.21
N THR A 43 1.81 -21.59 -0.26
CA THR A 43 0.73 -21.70 -1.27
C THR A 43 0.71 -20.53 -2.25
N CYS A 44 1.81 -19.77 -2.32
CA CYS A 44 1.93 -18.66 -3.26
C CYS A 44 1.92 -19.13 -4.71
N ASP A 45 1.62 -18.20 -5.62
CA ASP A 45 1.55 -18.47 -7.06
C ASP A 45 2.90 -18.85 -7.68
N ILE A 46 4.02 -18.60 -6.99
CA ILE A 46 5.37 -19.00 -7.41
C ILE A 46 5.69 -20.43 -6.95
N CYS A 47 5.46 -20.74 -5.66
CA CYS A 47 5.81 -22.04 -5.08
C CYS A 47 4.81 -23.14 -5.48
N ARG A 48 3.54 -22.78 -5.67
CA ARG A 48 2.45 -23.71 -6.01
C ARG A 48 1.64 -23.22 -7.22
N PRO A 49 2.27 -23.11 -8.40
CA PRO A 49 1.57 -22.70 -9.61
C PRO A 49 0.51 -23.72 -10.04
N ASP A 50 0.61 -24.97 -9.59
CA ASP A 50 -0.38 -26.03 -9.76
C ASP A 50 -1.72 -25.68 -9.09
N LEU A 51 -1.69 -25.09 -7.89
CA LEU A 51 -2.88 -24.59 -7.20
C LEU A 51 -3.54 -23.40 -7.93
N ARG A 52 -2.86 -22.86 -8.96
CA ARG A 52 -3.36 -21.77 -9.82
C ARG A 52 -3.70 -22.25 -11.23
N ALA A 53 -3.33 -23.47 -11.59
CA ALA A 53 -3.54 -24.03 -12.91
C ALA A 53 -4.99 -24.52 -13.11
N LYS A 54 -5.34 -24.83 -14.37
CA LYS A 54 -6.69 -25.08 -14.91
C LYS A 54 -7.62 -25.87 -13.97
N GLY A 55 -8.89 -25.44 -13.89
CA GLY A 55 -9.97 -26.12 -13.15
C GLY A 55 -10.42 -25.41 -11.88
N ASN A 56 -9.64 -24.43 -11.42
CA ASN A 56 -9.83 -23.77 -10.12
C ASN A 56 -10.76 -22.56 -10.13
N CYS A 57 -11.46 -22.32 -11.24
CA CYS A 57 -12.47 -21.28 -11.37
C CYS A 57 -13.70 -21.81 -12.09
N LEU A 58 -14.86 -21.70 -11.44
CA LEU A 58 -16.14 -22.14 -11.97
C LEU A 58 -16.56 -21.38 -13.24
N ARG A 59 -15.96 -20.21 -13.49
CA ARG A 59 -16.29 -19.35 -14.64
C ARG A 59 -15.44 -19.62 -15.88
N GLY A 60 -14.46 -20.53 -15.80
CA GLY A 60 -13.60 -20.91 -16.92
C GLY A 60 -12.22 -20.25 -16.89
N LYS A 61 -11.68 -19.94 -18.07
CA LYS A 61 -10.31 -19.46 -18.23
C LYS A 61 -10.21 -17.96 -17.93
N HIS A 62 -9.45 -17.61 -16.89
CA HIS A 62 -9.15 -16.22 -16.54
C HIS A 62 -8.46 -15.46 -17.69
N LEU A 63 -8.79 -14.17 -17.80
CA LEU A 63 -8.05 -13.22 -18.62
C LEU A 63 -6.58 -13.16 -18.15
N LYS A 64 -5.64 -13.36 -19.08
CA LYS A 64 -4.22 -13.14 -18.84
C LYS A 64 -3.80 -11.82 -19.45
N PHE A 65 -3.55 -10.82 -18.60
CA PHE A 65 -2.88 -9.59 -19.05
C PHE A 65 -1.44 -9.87 -19.45
N ASP A 66 -1.05 -9.27 -20.57
CA ASP A 66 0.34 -9.17 -20.98
C ASP A 66 0.59 -7.73 -21.41
N LEU A 67 1.20 -6.95 -20.51
CA LEU A 67 1.50 -5.54 -20.75
C LEU A 67 2.41 -5.35 -21.98
N LYS A 68 3.21 -6.36 -22.35
CA LYS A 68 4.10 -6.29 -23.52
C LYS A 68 3.35 -6.34 -24.85
N LYS A 69 2.08 -6.75 -24.86
CA LYS A 69 1.24 -6.77 -26.06
C LYS A 69 0.57 -5.44 -26.36
N ASN A 70 0.59 -4.50 -25.41
CA ASN A 70 -0.05 -3.20 -25.56
C ASN A 70 0.95 -2.09 -25.20
N LEU A 71 1.80 -1.76 -26.17
CA LEU A 71 2.82 -0.75 -26.05
C LEU A 71 2.45 0.49 -26.84
N VAL A 72 2.72 1.66 -26.27
CA VAL A 72 2.47 2.97 -26.89
C VAL A 72 3.68 3.87 -26.68
N PRO A 73 3.99 4.78 -27.63
CA PRO A 73 4.96 5.84 -27.36
C PRO A 73 4.38 6.84 -26.36
N ASN A 74 5.20 7.34 -25.44
CA ASN A 74 4.85 8.48 -24.60
C ASN A 74 5.39 9.81 -25.15
N GLN A 75 5.13 10.91 -24.45
CA GLN A 75 5.58 12.25 -24.83
C GLN A 75 7.11 12.43 -24.88
N TYR A 76 7.88 11.50 -24.31
CA TYR A 76 9.34 11.45 -24.40
C TYR A 76 9.84 10.56 -25.55
N GLY A 77 8.95 9.95 -26.32
CA GLY A 77 9.29 9.00 -27.38
C GLY A 77 9.62 7.58 -26.90
N ASN A 78 9.55 7.31 -25.58
CA ASN A 78 9.80 5.97 -25.04
C ASN A 78 8.61 5.05 -25.31
N VAL A 79 8.90 3.79 -25.65
CA VAL A 79 7.90 2.73 -25.81
C VAL A 79 7.52 2.18 -24.44
N VAL A 80 6.28 2.42 -24.01
CA VAL A 80 5.81 2.15 -22.65
C VAL A 80 4.51 1.36 -22.65
N PHE A 81 4.10 0.82 -21.49
CA PHE A 81 2.81 0.12 -21.36
C PHE A 81 1.64 1.10 -21.47
N ALA A 82 0.70 0.81 -22.37
CA ALA A 82 -0.60 1.44 -22.36
C ALA A 82 -1.41 1.02 -21.11
N PRO A 83 -2.44 1.78 -20.74
CA PRO A 83 -3.34 1.40 -19.65
C PRO A 83 -3.87 -0.04 -19.86
N PRO A 84 -3.83 -0.90 -18.82
CA PRO A 84 -4.32 -2.26 -18.92
C PRO A 84 -5.83 -2.27 -19.17
N ARG A 85 -6.27 -3.06 -20.15
CA ARG A 85 -7.69 -3.30 -20.39
C ARG A 85 -8.19 -4.39 -19.45
N PHE A 86 -8.96 -4.01 -18.43
CA PHE A 86 -9.62 -4.96 -17.54
C PHE A 86 -10.75 -5.73 -18.24
N ALA A 87 -11.17 -6.84 -17.64
CA ALA A 87 -12.19 -7.71 -18.19
C ALA A 87 -13.50 -6.95 -18.46
N GLY A 88 -13.99 -7.06 -19.69
CA GLY A 88 -15.27 -6.53 -20.11
C GLY A 88 -16.44 -7.46 -19.77
N ILE A 89 -17.64 -7.08 -20.24
CA ILE A 89 -18.83 -7.93 -20.14
C ILE A 89 -18.57 -9.25 -20.87
N GLY A 90 -18.80 -10.37 -20.19
CA GLY A 90 -18.61 -11.73 -20.74
C GLY A 90 -17.20 -12.30 -20.61
N GLU A 91 -16.20 -11.49 -20.24
CA GLU A 91 -14.85 -11.98 -19.97
C GLU A 91 -14.74 -12.44 -18.50
N VAL A 92 -13.99 -13.52 -18.27
CA VAL A 92 -13.66 -13.93 -16.90
C VAL A 92 -12.53 -13.04 -16.40
N PRO A 93 -12.72 -12.32 -15.28
CA PRO A 93 -11.68 -11.49 -14.70
C PRO A 93 -10.38 -12.26 -14.43
N PRO A 94 -9.23 -11.58 -14.34
CA PRO A 94 -7.95 -12.18 -13.96
C PRO A 94 -8.00 -12.85 -12.58
N GLU A 95 -7.09 -13.78 -12.35
CA GLU A 95 -6.78 -14.26 -11.01
C GLU A 95 -6.08 -13.15 -10.18
N THR A 96 -6.31 -13.13 -8.87
CA THR A 96 -5.96 -12.02 -7.97
C THR A 96 -4.46 -11.73 -7.92
N MET A 97 -3.60 -12.75 -7.81
CA MET A 97 -2.15 -12.55 -7.79
C MET A 97 -1.59 -12.18 -9.17
N HIS A 98 -2.14 -12.76 -10.25
CA HIS A 98 -1.82 -12.34 -11.62
C HIS A 98 -2.13 -10.86 -11.83
N LEU A 99 -3.33 -10.40 -11.45
CA LEU A 99 -3.70 -8.99 -11.50
C LEU A 99 -2.73 -8.13 -10.68
N THR A 100 -2.44 -8.54 -9.44
CA THR A 100 -1.53 -7.83 -8.52
C THR A 100 -0.14 -7.66 -9.10
N ARG A 101 0.47 -8.73 -9.60
CA ARG A 101 1.82 -8.67 -10.21
C ARG A 101 1.83 -7.86 -11.50
N MET A 102 0.76 -7.92 -12.30
CA MET A 102 0.67 -7.12 -13.52
C MET A 102 0.51 -5.63 -13.22
N ILE A 103 -0.33 -5.27 -12.24
CA ILE A 103 -0.49 -3.85 -11.91
C ILE A 103 0.77 -3.27 -11.28
N ILE A 104 1.49 -4.04 -10.45
CA ILE A 104 2.82 -3.66 -9.98
C ILE A 104 3.76 -3.35 -11.15
N LYS A 105 3.88 -4.24 -12.13
CA LYS A 105 4.71 -3.97 -13.33
C LYS A 105 4.26 -2.74 -14.11
N TYR A 106 2.98 -2.41 -14.08
CA TYR A 106 2.43 -1.25 -14.75
C TYR A 106 2.84 0.09 -14.10
N PHE A 107 2.83 0.18 -12.77
CA PHE A 107 3.16 1.45 -12.08
C PHE A 107 4.59 1.51 -11.54
N ASP A 108 5.25 0.38 -11.28
CA ASP A 108 6.64 0.31 -10.79
C ASP A 108 7.63 0.52 -11.94
N ARG A 109 7.63 1.75 -12.46
CA ARG A 109 8.48 2.17 -13.58
C ARG A 109 9.02 3.57 -13.33
N SER A 110 10.13 3.92 -13.97
CA SER A 110 10.68 5.27 -13.89
C SER A 110 9.70 6.31 -14.46
N VAL A 111 9.88 7.60 -14.13
CA VAL A 111 8.96 8.65 -14.64
C VAL A 111 8.98 8.71 -16.16
N LYS A 112 10.16 8.58 -16.80
CA LYS A 112 10.30 8.59 -18.27
C LYS A 112 9.62 7.39 -18.95
N ASP A 113 9.31 6.32 -18.20
CA ASP A 113 8.68 5.10 -18.70
C ASP A 113 7.18 5.04 -18.40
N LEU A 114 6.60 6.08 -17.81
CA LEU A 114 5.15 6.22 -17.63
C LEU A 114 4.47 6.56 -18.97
N ASN A 115 3.23 6.10 -19.17
CA ASN A 115 2.42 6.55 -20.30
C ASN A 115 1.88 7.97 -20.10
N ASN A 116 1.33 8.56 -21.16
CA ASN A 116 0.86 9.95 -21.13
C ASN A 116 -0.24 10.21 -20.08
N GLU A 117 -1.13 9.23 -19.84
CA GLU A 117 -2.17 9.36 -18.82
C GLU A 117 -1.59 9.33 -17.40
N GLN A 118 -0.64 8.44 -17.13
CA GLN A 118 0.09 8.39 -15.86
C GLN A 118 0.91 9.68 -15.64
N LEU A 119 1.56 10.20 -16.68
CA LEU A 119 2.32 11.45 -16.61
C LEU A 119 1.42 12.63 -16.26
N ALA A 120 0.27 12.77 -16.92
CA ALA A 120 -0.69 13.83 -16.63
C ALA A 120 -1.28 13.70 -15.22
N ALA A 121 -1.60 12.48 -14.77
CA ALA A 121 -2.09 12.25 -13.41
C ALA A 121 -1.03 12.59 -12.36
N ARG A 122 0.22 12.18 -12.58
CA ARG A 122 1.36 12.52 -11.71
C ARG A 122 1.55 14.04 -11.63
N GLU A 123 1.57 14.73 -12.76
CA GLU A 123 1.74 16.19 -12.80
C GLU A 123 0.61 16.89 -12.03
N ALA A 124 -0.64 16.46 -12.22
CA ALA A 124 -1.78 17.01 -11.51
C ALA A 124 -1.69 16.80 -9.99
N ILE A 125 -1.27 15.62 -9.54
CA ILE A 125 -1.03 15.33 -8.12
C ILE A 125 0.11 16.19 -7.58
N CYS A 126 1.24 16.30 -8.29
CA CYS A 126 2.38 17.12 -7.88
C CYS A 126 1.98 18.60 -7.75
N LYS A 127 1.24 19.14 -8.73
CA LYS A 127 0.73 20.52 -8.68
C LYS A 127 -0.21 20.73 -7.50
N TRP A 128 -1.11 19.78 -7.26
CA TRP A 128 -1.99 19.82 -6.08
C TRP A 128 -1.19 19.77 -4.77
N ARG A 129 -0.24 18.83 -4.65
CA ARG A 129 0.65 18.68 -3.50
C ARG A 129 1.40 19.97 -3.23
N ASP A 130 1.96 20.59 -4.26
CA ASP A 130 2.75 21.82 -4.11
C ASP A 130 1.89 22.98 -3.63
N LYS A 131 0.64 23.08 -4.11
CA LYS A 131 -0.34 24.04 -3.58
C LYS A 131 -0.70 23.75 -2.11
N ARG A 132 -0.82 22.49 -1.72
CA ARG A 132 -1.16 22.06 -0.35
C ARG A 132 0.08 21.85 0.55
N TRP A 133 1.28 22.21 0.09
CA TRP A 133 2.50 21.77 0.76
C TRP A 133 2.57 22.20 2.22
N ARG A 134 2.24 23.47 2.50
CA ARG A 134 2.21 24.00 3.86
C ARG A 134 1.32 23.15 4.76
N ASP A 135 0.11 22.81 4.30
CA ASP A 135 -0.84 22.00 5.06
C ASP A 135 -0.32 20.58 5.28
N ILE A 136 0.37 20.01 4.28
CA ILE A 136 0.96 18.66 4.35
C ILE A 136 2.07 18.59 5.40
N ILE A 137 2.91 19.63 5.51
CA ILE A 137 4.05 19.67 6.44
C ILE A 137 3.77 20.44 7.74
N SER A 138 2.51 20.78 8.01
CA SER A 138 2.12 21.45 9.24
C SER A 138 1.18 20.57 10.05
N ILE A 139 1.32 20.60 11.37
CA ILE A 139 0.34 19.99 12.27
C ILE A 139 -0.85 20.95 12.37
N PRO A 140 -2.04 20.57 11.89
CA PRO A 140 -3.20 21.43 11.94
C PRO A 140 -3.70 21.59 13.38
N LYS A 141 -4.34 22.75 13.65
CA LYS A 141 -5.02 22.97 14.95
C LYS A 141 -6.27 22.12 15.11
N THR A 142 -6.93 21.81 14.00
CA THR A 142 -8.12 20.96 13.95
C THR A 142 -7.72 19.50 13.74
N GLN A 143 -8.43 18.60 14.41
CA GLN A 143 -8.32 17.15 14.20
C GLN A 143 -9.33 16.62 13.15
N ASP A 144 -10.19 17.50 12.63
CA ASP A 144 -11.23 17.14 11.67
C ASP A 144 -10.67 17.20 10.24
N GLY A 145 -10.53 16.04 9.60
CA GLY A 145 -10.05 15.96 8.21
C GLY A 145 -10.88 16.77 7.20
N ARG A 146 -12.16 17.06 7.50
CA ARG A 146 -13.07 17.82 6.62
C ARG A 146 -12.67 19.28 6.48
N ASP A 147 -12.04 19.83 7.51
CA ASP A 147 -11.56 21.22 7.52
C ASP A 147 -10.31 21.37 6.64
N LEU A 148 -9.61 20.26 6.36
CA LEU A 148 -8.36 20.25 5.63
C LEU A 148 -8.59 19.95 4.15
N VAL A 149 -9.40 18.94 3.84
CA VAL A 149 -9.61 18.50 2.46
C VAL A 149 -11.08 18.26 2.16
N THR A 150 -11.55 18.83 1.06
CA THR A 150 -12.95 18.71 0.67
C THR A 150 -13.25 17.33 0.07
N VAL A 151 -14.53 16.95 0.05
CA VAL A 151 -14.99 15.73 -0.64
C VAL A 151 -14.60 15.74 -2.12
N ALA A 152 -14.71 16.90 -2.78
CA ALA A 152 -14.36 17.05 -4.20
C ALA A 152 -12.87 16.81 -4.45
N GLU A 153 -12.01 17.37 -3.58
CA GLU A 153 -10.56 17.12 -3.65
C GLU A 153 -10.23 15.65 -3.43
N MET A 154 -10.81 14.98 -2.43
CA MET A 154 -10.58 13.56 -2.18
C MET A 154 -11.03 12.68 -3.36
N ARG A 155 -12.18 12.97 -3.98
CA ARG A 155 -12.62 12.29 -5.20
C ARG A 155 -11.64 12.50 -6.34
N GLN A 156 -11.12 13.71 -6.48
CA GLN A 156 -10.18 14.04 -7.56
C GLN A 156 -8.83 13.36 -7.37
N LEU A 157 -8.30 13.34 -6.14
CA LEU A 157 -7.11 12.58 -5.78
C LEU A 157 -7.27 11.10 -6.10
N TRP A 158 -8.39 10.49 -5.69
CA TRP A 158 -8.65 9.08 -5.97
C TRP A 158 -8.68 8.79 -7.47
N LYS A 159 -9.30 9.66 -8.28
CA LYS A 159 -9.26 9.53 -9.75
C LYS A 159 -7.84 9.54 -10.30
N TRP A 160 -7.00 10.47 -9.86
CA TRP A 160 -5.61 10.54 -10.31
C TRP A 160 -4.79 9.34 -9.83
N PHE A 161 -4.98 8.88 -8.60
CA PHE A 161 -4.35 7.65 -8.09
C PHE A 161 -4.77 6.42 -8.89
N ASN A 162 -6.04 6.30 -9.29
CA ASN A 162 -6.52 5.21 -10.14
C ASN A 162 -5.83 5.20 -11.52
N VAL A 163 -5.68 6.35 -12.15
CA VAL A 163 -4.94 6.46 -13.42
C VAL A 163 -3.47 6.09 -13.23
N LEU A 164 -2.83 6.63 -12.18
CA LEU A 164 -1.40 6.47 -11.96
C LEU A 164 -1.02 5.03 -11.57
N PHE A 165 -1.74 4.44 -10.62
CA PHE A 165 -1.38 3.17 -9.99
C PHE A 165 -2.25 1.99 -10.41
N PHE A 166 -3.52 2.20 -10.77
CA PHE A 166 -4.50 1.12 -10.98
C PHE A 166 -4.97 0.98 -12.43
N GLY A 167 -4.23 1.56 -13.38
CA GLY A 167 -4.41 1.28 -14.80
C GLY A 167 -5.60 1.97 -15.45
N GLY A 168 -6.14 3.01 -14.80
CA GLY A 168 -7.24 3.82 -15.35
C GLY A 168 -8.31 4.12 -14.30
N PRO A 169 -9.31 4.95 -14.63
CA PRO A 169 -10.35 5.32 -13.69
C PRO A 169 -11.29 4.15 -13.39
N ILE A 170 -11.44 3.79 -12.11
CA ILE A 170 -12.53 2.93 -11.67
C ILE A 170 -13.84 3.73 -11.85
N ARG A 171 -14.79 3.20 -12.62
CA ARG A 171 -16.01 3.91 -12.97
C ARG A 171 -16.87 4.17 -11.74
N GLY A 172 -17.42 5.38 -11.64
CA GLY A 172 -18.39 5.74 -10.61
C GLY A 172 -17.81 6.01 -9.21
N VAL A 173 -16.49 6.15 -9.05
CA VAL A 173 -15.86 6.36 -7.74
C VAL A 173 -16.57 7.41 -6.87
N ASN A 174 -16.95 7.00 -5.66
CA ASN A 174 -17.66 7.85 -4.71
C ASN A 174 -16.93 7.91 -3.37
N PHE A 175 -16.59 9.13 -2.94
CA PHE A 175 -15.96 9.37 -1.66
C PHE A 175 -16.92 10.14 -0.76
N ARG A 176 -16.95 9.80 0.53
CA ARG A 176 -17.62 10.62 1.55
C ARG A 176 -16.94 10.51 2.91
N TRP A 177 -17.11 11.53 3.73
CA TRP A 177 -16.81 11.45 5.16
C TRP A 177 -17.87 10.64 5.89
N SER A 178 -17.46 9.85 6.89
CA SER A 178 -18.37 9.02 7.67
C SER A 178 -17.92 8.92 9.13
N MET A 179 -18.55 9.72 9.99
CA MET A 179 -18.23 9.78 11.43
C MET A 179 -18.63 8.49 12.18
N THR A 180 -19.52 7.69 11.59
CA THR A 180 -20.02 6.43 12.16
C THR A 180 -19.09 5.24 11.94
N LEU A 181 -17.99 5.41 11.20
CA LEU A 181 -17.03 4.32 11.01
C LEU A 181 -16.24 4.07 12.29
N PHE A 182 -16.15 2.81 12.70
CA PHE A 182 -15.30 2.42 13.83
C PHE A 182 -13.81 2.50 13.49
N HIS A 183 -13.46 2.27 12.22
CA HIS A 183 -12.11 2.33 11.64
C HIS A 183 -11.85 3.67 10.92
N SER A 184 -10.60 3.86 10.48
CA SER A 184 -10.20 5.08 9.76
C SER A 184 -10.80 5.19 8.37
N GLY A 185 -10.91 4.06 7.67
CA GLY A 185 -11.47 3.96 6.33
C GLY A 185 -12.38 2.75 6.20
N CYS A 186 -13.16 2.73 5.13
CA CYS A 186 -13.88 1.56 4.67
C CYS A 186 -14.24 1.69 3.19
N THR A 187 -14.01 0.61 2.45
CA THR A 187 -14.48 0.44 1.08
C THR A 187 -15.72 -0.44 1.08
N SER A 188 -16.75 0.00 0.36
CA SER A 188 -18.00 -0.74 0.16
C SER A 188 -18.45 -0.64 -1.29
N PHE A 189 -19.30 -1.55 -1.73
CA PHE A 189 -19.83 -1.53 -3.10
C PHE A 189 -21.35 -1.40 -3.08
N HIS A 190 -21.86 -0.50 -3.92
CA HIS A 190 -23.30 -0.35 -4.13
C HIS A 190 -23.57 -0.42 -5.64
N PHE A 191 -24.35 -1.42 -6.07
CA PHE A 191 -24.58 -1.70 -7.49
C PHE A 191 -23.29 -1.78 -8.34
N GLY A 192 -22.25 -2.41 -7.78
CA GLY A 192 -20.94 -2.57 -8.44
C GLY A 192 -20.07 -1.32 -8.47
N ILE A 193 -20.53 -0.20 -7.91
CA ILE A 193 -19.78 1.05 -7.81
C ILE A 193 -19.04 1.08 -6.46
N PRO A 194 -17.72 1.34 -6.43
CA PRO A 194 -16.98 1.47 -5.19
C PRO A 194 -17.26 2.79 -4.48
N HIS A 195 -17.51 2.68 -3.17
CA HIS A 195 -17.69 3.77 -2.23
C HIS A 195 -16.61 3.72 -1.16
N VAL A 196 -15.71 4.69 -1.17
CA VAL A 196 -14.71 4.90 -0.12
C VAL A 196 -15.28 5.87 0.91
N LYS A 197 -15.22 5.46 2.18
CA LYS A 197 -15.65 6.26 3.32
C LYS A 197 -14.45 6.42 4.24
N ILE A 198 -14.19 7.63 4.71
CA ILE A 198 -13.13 7.88 5.71
C ILE A 198 -13.76 8.54 6.93
N ASN A 199 -13.34 8.12 8.12
CA ASN A 199 -13.69 8.79 9.36
C ASN A 199 -12.79 10.04 9.51
N PRO A 200 -13.35 11.25 9.54
CA PRO A 200 -12.53 12.45 9.63
C PRO A 200 -11.86 12.64 11.01
N TYR A 201 -12.24 11.86 12.03
CA TYR A 201 -11.75 11.99 13.41
C TYR A 201 -10.92 10.80 13.91
N ARG A 202 -10.93 9.69 13.20
CA ARG A 202 -10.26 8.45 13.61
C ARG A 202 -9.21 8.10 12.58
N LEU A 203 -8.01 8.64 12.74
CA LEU A 203 -6.91 8.39 11.83
C LEU A 203 -5.94 7.36 12.43
N GLY A 204 -5.16 6.70 11.58
CA GLY A 204 -4.29 5.60 11.97
C GLY A 204 -3.17 6.02 12.93
N GLY A 205 -2.74 7.28 12.85
CA GLY A 205 -1.61 7.83 13.61
C GLY A 205 -0.26 7.31 13.11
N SER A 206 -0.23 6.78 11.88
CA SER A 206 0.95 6.32 11.16
C SER A 206 2.00 7.42 10.94
N PHE A 207 1.59 8.69 10.92
CA PHE A 207 2.38 9.90 10.73
C PHE A 207 2.20 10.87 11.90
N GLY A 208 2.04 10.35 13.12
CA GLY A 208 1.89 11.18 14.32
C GLY A 208 0.72 12.17 14.19
N SER A 209 1.02 13.46 14.29
CA SER A 209 0.03 14.55 14.23
C SER A 209 -0.24 15.08 12.80
N TYR A 210 0.39 14.51 11.76
CA TYR A 210 0.26 14.95 10.37
C TYR A 210 -0.98 14.36 9.68
N ILE A 211 -2.14 14.94 10.00
CA ILE A 211 -3.46 14.51 9.51
C ILE A 211 -3.53 14.41 7.98
N PHE A 212 -2.89 15.32 7.25
CA PHE A 212 -2.98 15.29 5.79
C PHE A 212 -2.37 14.01 5.19
N LEU A 213 -1.24 13.56 5.73
CA LEU A 213 -0.58 12.33 5.29
C LEU A 213 -1.40 11.09 5.66
N GLU A 214 -2.04 11.10 6.84
CA GLU A 214 -2.98 10.07 7.25
C GLU A 214 -4.16 9.94 6.28
N LEU A 215 -4.73 11.05 5.84
CA LEU A 215 -5.87 11.06 4.92
C LEU A 215 -5.49 10.52 3.54
N ILE A 216 -4.33 10.91 3.01
CA ILE A 216 -3.81 10.38 1.74
C ILE A 216 -3.56 8.88 1.85
N SER A 217 -2.93 8.45 2.94
CA SER A 217 -2.59 7.06 3.18
C SER A 217 -3.82 6.18 3.37
N THR A 218 -4.81 6.66 4.14
CA THR A 218 -6.10 5.99 4.29
C THR A 218 -6.85 5.92 2.95
N LEU A 219 -6.85 7.00 2.15
CA LEU A 219 -7.47 6.97 0.82
C LEU A 219 -6.83 5.93 -0.09
N MET A 220 -5.49 5.83 -0.08
CA MET A 220 -4.77 4.82 -0.86
C MET A 220 -5.00 3.40 -0.35
N HIS A 221 -5.07 3.19 0.97
CA HIS A 221 -5.44 1.90 1.57
C HIS A 221 -6.80 1.43 1.06
N GLU A 222 -7.80 2.32 1.11
CA GLU A 222 -9.13 2.01 0.61
C GLU A 222 -9.17 1.89 -0.92
N ALA A 223 -8.34 2.62 -1.66
CA ALA A 223 -8.23 2.45 -3.11
C ALA A 223 -7.66 1.07 -3.49
N VAL A 224 -6.73 0.51 -2.70
CA VAL A 224 -6.25 -0.87 -2.87
C VAL A 224 -7.38 -1.87 -2.68
N HIS A 225 -8.18 -1.73 -1.61
CA HIS A 225 -9.37 -2.56 -1.41
C HIS A 225 -10.33 -2.46 -2.58
N ALA A 226 -10.66 -1.24 -3.03
CA ALA A 226 -11.55 -1.03 -4.16
C ALA A 226 -11.03 -1.73 -5.43
N PHE A 227 -9.72 -1.63 -5.70
CA PHE A 227 -9.10 -2.29 -6.84
C PHE A 227 -9.16 -3.83 -6.74
N LEU A 228 -8.78 -4.39 -5.59
CA LEU A 228 -8.73 -5.84 -5.34
C LEU A 228 -10.12 -6.48 -5.21
N ILE A 229 -11.17 -5.72 -4.92
CA ILE A 229 -12.55 -6.23 -4.98
C ILE A 229 -13.10 -6.14 -6.40
N HIS A 230 -12.81 -5.05 -7.12
CA HIS A 230 -13.52 -4.75 -8.37
C HIS A 230 -12.98 -5.51 -9.60
N HIS A 231 -11.68 -5.75 -9.67
CA HIS A 231 -11.03 -6.23 -10.89
C HIS A 231 -10.70 -7.73 -10.96
N PRO A 232 -10.42 -8.47 -9.86
CA PRO A 232 -10.11 -9.89 -9.96
C PRO A 232 -11.35 -10.78 -9.92
N CYS A 233 -11.15 -12.07 -10.22
CA CYS A 233 -12.21 -13.06 -10.21
C CYS A 233 -12.56 -13.48 -8.78
N SER A 234 -13.71 -13.04 -8.28
CA SER A 234 -14.22 -13.42 -6.96
C SER A 234 -14.58 -14.91 -6.80
N TYR A 235 -14.68 -15.65 -7.91
CA TYR A 235 -15.07 -17.07 -7.94
C TYR A 235 -13.89 -18.03 -8.03
N CYS A 236 -12.65 -17.52 -8.10
CA CYS A 236 -11.49 -18.40 -8.09
C CYS A 236 -11.25 -18.94 -6.68
N CYS A 237 -10.88 -20.22 -6.56
CA CYS A 237 -10.58 -20.82 -5.26
C CYS A 237 -9.44 -20.10 -4.53
N SER A 238 -8.52 -19.48 -5.27
CA SER A 238 -7.42 -18.74 -4.67
C SER A 238 -7.81 -17.36 -4.16
N ASN A 239 -8.91 -16.78 -4.66
CA ASN A 239 -9.31 -15.42 -4.31
C ASN A 239 -9.45 -15.24 -2.80
N ARG A 240 -10.03 -16.22 -2.09
CA ARG A 240 -10.16 -16.16 -0.63
C ARG A 240 -8.81 -16.05 0.08
N MET A 241 -7.80 -16.80 -0.37
CA MET A 241 -6.46 -16.77 0.23
C MET A 241 -5.71 -15.48 -0.12
N ASP A 242 -5.83 -15.01 -1.36
CA ASP A 242 -5.05 -13.84 -1.81
C ASP A 242 -5.69 -12.52 -1.38
N TYR A 243 -7.02 -12.44 -1.39
CA TYR A 243 -7.75 -11.27 -0.90
C TYR A 243 -7.82 -11.24 0.63
N GLY A 244 -7.93 -12.40 1.28
CA GLY A 244 -8.14 -12.51 2.73
C GLY A 244 -9.57 -12.18 3.13
N GLU A 245 -9.97 -12.56 4.36
CA GLU A 245 -11.35 -12.38 4.83
C GLU A 245 -11.74 -10.89 4.93
N ASN A 246 -10.80 -10.04 5.37
CA ASN A 246 -11.00 -8.58 5.51
C ASN A 246 -10.33 -7.75 4.41
N GLY A 247 -9.87 -8.38 3.33
CA GLY A 247 -9.17 -7.68 2.24
C GLY A 247 -7.68 -7.42 2.49
N HIS A 248 -7.10 -7.87 3.61
CA HIS A 248 -5.65 -7.77 3.88
C HIS A 248 -4.92 -9.10 3.66
N GLY A 249 -5.28 -9.85 2.63
CA GLY A 249 -4.57 -11.07 2.25
C GLY A 249 -3.24 -10.80 1.54
N ARG A 250 -2.68 -11.85 0.94
CA ARG A 250 -1.40 -11.80 0.20
C ARG A 250 -1.34 -10.67 -0.83
N ALA A 251 -2.40 -10.47 -1.61
CA ALA A 251 -2.44 -9.47 -2.66
C ALA A 251 -2.32 -8.05 -2.11
N PHE A 252 -2.99 -7.76 -0.99
CA PHE A 252 -2.90 -6.47 -0.31
C PHE A 252 -1.49 -6.20 0.19
N HIS A 253 -0.85 -7.17 0.84
CA HIS A 253 0.50 -6.99 1.36
C HIS A 253 1.55 -6.79 0.27
N VAL A 254 1.49 -7.58 -0.81
CA VAL A 254 2.42 -7.50 -1.93
C VAL A 254 2.22 -6.20 -2.73
N LEU A 255 0.97 -5.85 -3.04
CA LEU A 255 0.64 -4.58 -3.71
C LEU A 255 1.01 -3.38 -2.86
N GLY A 256 0.65 -3.44 -1.58
CA GLY A 256 0.87 -2.35 -0.64
C GLY A 256 2.35 -2.09 -0.38
N ALA A 257 3.17 -3.13 -0.21
CA ALA A 257 4.62 -3.00 -0.07
C ALA A 257 5.21 -2.22 -1.25
N LYS A 258 4.76 -2.56 -2.47
CA LYS A 258 5.25 -1.90 -3.67
C LYS A 258 4.72 -0.48 -3.85
N LEU A 259 3.50 -0.19 -3.41
CA LEU A 259 2.98 1.17 -3.38
C LEU A 259 3.75 2.05 -2.39
N GLU A 260 4.02 1.56 -1.17
CA GLU A 260 4.82 2.30 -0.17
C GLU A 260 6.23 2.61 -0.68
N GLU A 261 6.82 1.73 -1.49
CA GLU A 261 8.10 1.94 -2.17
C GLU A 261 8.01 2.99 -3.30
N VAL A 262 7.01 2.87 -4.19
CA VAL A 262 6.93 3.67 -5.43
C VAL A 262 6.27 5.04 -5.22
N PHE A 263 5.40 5.19 -4.21
CA PHE A 263 4.64 6.42 -4.00
C PHE A 263 5.54 7.63 -3.65
N PRO A 264 6.50 7.53 -2.69
CA PRO A 264 7.45 8.62 -2.43
C PRO A 264 8.29 8.96 -3.66
N ARG A 265 8.68 7.92 -4.39
CA ARG A 265 9.41 8.02 -5.65
C ARG A 265 8.70 8.83 -6.71
N LEU A 266 7.43 8.55 -6.97
CA LEU A 266 6.70 9.25 -8.03
C LEU A 266 6.14 10.60 -7.58
N LEU A 267 5.72 10.71 -6.32
CA LEU A 267 4.89 11.83 -5.84
C LEU A 267 5.56 12.69 -4.78
N GLY A 268 6.77 12.36 -4.34
CA GLY A 268 7.48 13.13 -3.34
C GLY A 268 6.74 13.23 -2.00
N LEU A 269 5.98 12.20 -1.63
CA LEU A 269 5.20 12.11 -0.39
C LEU A 269 5.38 10.72 0.24
N PRO A 270 5.54 10.61 1.56
CA PRO A 270 5.52 9.31 2.19
C PRO A 270 4.13 8.67 2.09
N LEU A 271 4.09 7.33 2.11
CA LEU A 271 2.85 6.55 2.11
C LEU A 271 2.98 5.42 3.13
N ARG A 272 1.93 5.22 3.94
CA ARG A 272 1.85 4.08 4.86
C ARG A 272 0.46 3.47 4.82
N LEU A 273 0.35 2.28 4.28
CA LEU A 273 -0.92 1.59 4.11
C LEU A 273 -1.34 0.80 5.34
N GLY A 274 -0.61 0.91 6.45
CA GLY A 274 -0.95 0.26 7.72
C GLY A 274 -0.86 -1.27 7.64
N ARG A 275 0.07 -1.82 6.84
CA ARG A 275 0.12 -3.25 6.53
C ARG A 275 0.38 -4.10 7.76
N VAL A 276 1.27 -3.67 8.65
CA VAL A 276 1.57 -4.39 9.90
C VAL A 276 0.34 -4.39 10.81
N GLU A 277 -0.31 -3.23 10.95
CA GLU A 277 -1.53 -3.05 11.73
C GLU A 277 -2.67 -3.91 11.18
N SER A 278 -2.78 -4.02 9.85
CA SER A 278 -3.75 -4.91 9.20
C SER A 278 -3.53 -6.37 9.57
N VAL A 279 -2.29 -6.88 9.60
CA VAL A 279 -2.01 -8.26 10.04
C VAL A 279 -2.48 -8.48 11.48
N PHE A 280 -2.15 -7.56 12.38
CA PHE A 280 -2.54 -7.69 13.79
C PHE A 280 -4.04 -7.53 14.02
N ALA A 281 -4.70 -6.64 13.27
CA ALA A 281 -6.15 -6.48 13.32
C ALA A 281 -6.86 -7.75 12.83
N ASP A 282 -6.31 -8.38 11.79
CA ASP A 282 -6.85 -9.59 11.19
C ASP A 282 -6.55 -10.85 12.00
N TRP A 283 -5.57 -10.81 12.91
CA TRP A 283 -5.23 -11.92 13.82
C TRP A 283 -6.39 -12.41 14.68
N LYS A 284 -7.41 -11.57 14.89
CA LYS A 284 -8.64 -11.92 15.64
C LYS A 284 -9.57 -12.86 14.89
N TYR A 285 -9.36 -13.02 13.59
CA TYR A 285 -10.19 -13.86 12.74
C TYR A 285 -9.43 -15.16 12.43
N PRO A 286 -10.12 -16.24 12.02
CA PRO A 286 -9.47 -17.46 11.55
C PRO A 286 -8.79 -17.20 10.19
N VAL A 287 -7.71 -16.44 10.21
CA VAL A 287 -6.93 -16.08 9.02
C VAL A 287 -5.83 -17.12 8.85
N SER A 288 -5.67 -17.58 7.61
CA SER A 288 -4.53 -18.42 7.26
C SER A 288 -3.25 -17.62 7.46
N LEU A 289 -2.39 -18.11 8.35
CA LEU A 289 -1.06 -17.54 8.54
C LEU A 289 -0.26 -17.68 7.24
N PRO A 290 0.57 -16.68 6.89
CA PRO A 290 1.46 -16.80 5.74
C PRO A 290 2.51 -17.88 6.01
N SER A 291 2.95 -18.56 4.96
CA SER A 291 4.21 -19.30 5.01
C SER A 291 5.40 -18.37 5.19
N VAL A 292 6.57 -18.92 5.56
CA VAL A 292 7.83 -18.15 5.70
C VAL A 292 8.17 -17.41 4.40
N HIS A 293 7.99 -18.07 3.24
CA HIS A 293 8.25 -17.43 1.95
C HIS A 293 7.32 -16.24 1.69
N GLU A 294 6.01 -16.40 1.92
CA GLU A 294 5.05 -15.29 1.74
C GLU A 294 5.32 -14.13 2.68
N PHE A 295 5.58 -14.43 3.95
CA PHE A 295 5.90 -13.42 4.95
C PHE A 295 7.14 -12.60 4.53
N SER A 296 8.14 -13.26 3.94
CA SER A 296 9.32 -12.59 3.37
C SER A 296 8.97 -11.71 2.15
N GLU A 297 8.08 -12.18 1.26
CA GLU A 297 7.59 -11.40 0.10
C GLU A 297 6.79 -10.16 0.53
N TRP A 298 6.13 -10.21 1.69
CA TRP A 298 5.36 -9.08 2.19
C TRP A 298 6.28 -7.91 2.57
N LYS A 299 7.57 -8.13 2.87
CA LYS A 299 8.51 -7.06 3.26
C LYS A 299 7.88 -6.13 4.32
N LEU A 300 7.28 -6.72 5.35
CA LEU A 300 6.76 -5.96 6.48
C LEU A 300 7.92 -5.27 7.19
N GLN A 301 7.70 -4.02 7.61
CA GLN A 301 8.67 -3.24 8.36
C GLN A 301 7.91 -2.58 9.51
N ASP A 302 8.36 -2.79 10.75
CA ASP A 302 7.80 -2.15 11.95
C ASP A 302 8.24 -0.68 12.07
N ASP A 303 9.14 -0.27 11.18
CA ASP A 303 10.06 0.84 11.40
C ASP A 303 9.59 2.19 10.85
N TYR A 304 8.39 2.23 10.25
CA TYR A 304 7.76 3.49 9.91
C TYR A 304 7.01 4.11 11.08
N GLY A 305 7.09 3.52 12.28
CA GLY A 305 6.82 4.26 13.51
C GLY A 305 7.80 5.42 13.62
N TYR A 306 7.54 6.52 12.91
CA TYR A 306 8.10 7.81 13.22
C TYR A 306 7.85 8.02 14.70
N GLU A 307 8.92 8.01 15.48
CA GLU A 307 8.79 8.10 16.93
C GLU A 307 8.33 9.51 17.31
N THR A 308 8.59 10.47 16.42
CA THR A 308 8.31 11.89 16.61
C THR A 308 7.71 12.55 15.37
N ASP A 309 7.06 13.70 15.57
CA ASP A 309 6.56 14.55 14.49
C ASP A 309 7.71 15.19 13.69
N GLU A 310 8.88 15.34 14.30
CA GLU A 310 10.11 15.79 13.66
C GLU A 310 10.60 14.79 12.59
N ASP A 311 10.55 13.49 12.87
CA ASP A 311 10.96 12.46 11.91
C ASP A 311 10.09 12.50 10.64
N VAL A 312 8.78 12.71 10.80
CA VAL A 312 7.83 12.86 9.68
C VAL A 312 8.15 14.10 8.86
N LEU A 313 8.44 15.23 9.53
CA LEU A 313 8.80 16.49 8.87
C LEU A 313 10.07 16.37 8.06
N ASP A 314 11.10 15.76 8.65
CA ASP A 314 12.39 15.57 8.01
C ASP A 314 12.26 14.65 6.82
N LEU A 315 11.47 13.58 6.93
CA LEU A 315 11.14 12.75 5.77
C LEU A 315 10.46 13.55 4.67
N CYS A 316 9.44 14.36 4.99
CA CYS A 316 8.75 15.18 3.99
C CYS A 316 9.69 16.18 3.30
N LYS A 317 10.48 16.92 4.09
CA LYS A 317 11.46 17.88 3.57
C LYS A 317 12.48 17.19 2.68
N TRP A 318 12.93 16.02 3.08
CA TRP A 318 13.98 15.30 2.39
C TRP A 318 13.48 14.69 1.08
N VAL A 319 12.36 13.95 1.11
CA VAL A 319 11.72 13.37 -0.09
C VAL A 319 11.46 14.44 -1.16
N ARG A 320 11.14 15.67 -0.75
CA ARG A 320 10.98 16.82 -1.66
C ARG A 320 12.30 17.36 -2.22
N LYS A 321 13.37 17.38 -1.41
CA LYS A 321 14.65 18.04 -1.76
C LYS A 321 15.54 17.21 -2.67
N MET A 322 15.34 15.90 -2.80
CA MET A 322 16.22 15.05 -3.61
C MET A 322 16.26 15.51 -5.07
N PRO A 323 17.41 15.99 -5.59
CA PRO A 323 17.58 16.30 -7.00
C PRO A 323 17.57 15.04 -7.86
N ASP A 324 17.10 15.14 -9.10
CA ASP A 324 17.19 14.02 -10.05
C ASP A 324 18.68 13.64 -10.25
N GLY A 325 19.00 12.34 -10.21
CA GLY A 325 20.36 11.82 -10.37
C GLY A 325 21.23 11.73 -9.11
N THR A 326 20.73 12.08 -7.91
CA THR A 326 21.54 12.03 -6.67
C THR A 326 21.24 10.83 -5.78
N VAL A 327 22.28 10.17 -5.28
CA VAL A 327 22.21 9.26 -4.13
C VAL A 327 22.41 10.08 -2.86
N ASP A 328 21.49 10.00 -1.91
CA ASP A 328 21.64 10.62 -0.59
C ASP A 328 21.11 9.68 0.50
N SER A 329 21.63 9.82 1.71
CA SER A 329 21.25 8.97 2.84
C SER A 329 20.88 9.84 4.03
N VAL A 330 19.71 9.59 4.62
CA VAL A 330 19.36 10.18 5.91
C VAL A 330 19.66 9.15 6.98
N ILE A 331 20.49 9.54 7.93
CA ILE A 331 20.71 8.76 9.14
C ILE A 331 19.64 9.19 10.14
N ILE A 332 18.70 8.30 10.44
CA ILE A 332 17.77 8.49 11.54
C ILE A 332 18.45 7.91 12.78
N ARG A 333 18.84 8.79 13.70
CA ARG A 333 19.45 8.40 14.97
C ARG A 333 18.36 8.25 16.01
N HIS A 334 18.23 7.05 16.56
CA HIS A 334 17.38 6.81 17.72
C HIS A 334 18.25 6.86 18.97
N PRO A 335 18.27 7.96 19.74
CA PRO A 335 19.14 8.07 20.92
C PRO A 335 18.85 6.98 21.97
N GLU A 336 17.63 6.43 21.99
CA GLU A 336 17.21 5.40 22.94
C GLU A 336 17.33 3.96 22.42
N ARG A 337 17.42 3.76 21.10
CA ARG A 337 17.67 2.43 20.51
C ARG A 337 19.12 2.38 20.06
N ARG A 338 19.93 1.43 20.56
CA ARG A 338 21.34 1.21 20.17
C ARG A 338 21.57 0.90 18.67
N LEU A 339 20.59 1.13 17.81
CA LEU A 339 20.61 0.82 16.38
C LEU A 339 20.42 2.12 15.58
N ASP A 340 21.50 2.58 14.97
CA ASP A 340 21.42 3.57 13.91
C ASP A 340 20.93 2.89 12.63
N PHE A 341 19.87 3.43 12.04
CA PHE A 341 19.43 3.03 10.70
C PHE A 341 19.82 4.10 9.70
N GLU A 342 20.34 3.64 8.56
CA GLU A 342 20.59 4.49 7.41
C GLU A 342 19.47 4.22 6.40
N LEU A 343 18.64 5.23 6.18
CA LEU A 343 17.72 5.26 5.07
C LEU A 343 18.49 5.77 3.87
N VAL A 344 18.90 4.86 2.98
CA VAL A 344 19.55 5.26 1.74
C VAL A 344 18.50 5.34 0.66
N TRP A 345 18.46 6.47 -0.03
CA TRP A 345 17.70 6.54 -1.26
C TRP A 345 18.55 7.08 -2.38
N SER A 346 18.25 6.65 -3.60
CA SER A 346 18.92 7.17 -4.78
C SER A 346 17.90 7.64 -5.78
N ARG A 347 18.03 8.88 -6.22
CA ARG A 347 17.26 9.40 -7.33
C ARG A 347 18.04 9.14 -8.59
N SER A 348 17.49 8.35 -9.50
CA SER A 348 18.01 8.20 -10.85
C SER A 348 17.88 9.53 -11.61
N ILE A 349 18.61 9.63 -12.73
CA ILE A 349 18.58 10.81 -13.64
C ILE A 349 17.17 11.07 -14.18
N ASP A 350 16.32 10.05 -14.26
CA ASP A 350 14.92 10.18 -14.68
C ASP A 350 13.94 10.49 -13.55
N GLY A 351 14.45 10.83 -12.36
CA GLY A 351 13.67 11.26 -11.21
C GLY A 351 13.06 10.12 -10.37
N SER A 352 13.40 8.86 -10.65
CA SER A 352 12.96 7.72 -9.85
C SER A 352 13.79 7.57 -8.57
N LEU A 353 13.17 7.56 -7.38
CA LEU A 353 13.79 7.29 -6.09
C LEU A 353 13.84 5.79 -5.74
N GLU A 354 14.99 5.13 -5.83
CA GLU A 354 15.19 3.83 -5.19
C GLU A 354 15.35 4.00 -3.68
N PHE A 355 14.71 3.15 -2.89
CA PHE A 355 14.81 3.15 -1.42
C PHE A 355 15.41 1.85 -0.93
N TYR A 356 16.36 1.92 -0.01
CA TYR A 356 16.63 0.80 0.88
C TYR A 356 17.10 1.28 2.24
N ARG A 357 16.65 0.57 3.27
CA ARG A 357 17.10 0.75 4.65
C ARG A 357 18.20 -0.25 4.95
N ARG A 358 19.27 0.19 5.62
CA ARG A 358 20.26 -0.71 6.19
C ARG A 358 20.58 -0.34 7.64
N ARG A 359 20.91 -1.35 8.46
CA ARG A 359 21.55 -1.10 9.74
C ARG A 359 22.94 -0.50 9.48
N ARG A 360 23.27 0.56 10.18
CA ARG A 360 24.58 1.22 10.05
C ARG A 360 25.68 0.20 10.33
N GLY A 361 26.67 0.13 9.45
CA GLY A 361 27.78 -0.82 9.54
C GLY A 361 27.55 -2.19 8.90
N GLN A 362 26.35 -2.49 8.40
CA GLN A 362 26.16 -3.67 7.54
C GLN A 362 26.54 -3.35 6.08
N PRO A 363 27.33 -4.21 5.41
CA PRO A 363 27.62 -4.06 3.99
C PRO A 363 26.31 -4.07 3.19
N ARG A 364 26.28 -3.37 2.03
CA ARG A 364 25.18 -3.50 1.07
C ARG A 364 25.00 -4.99 0.76
N SER A 365 23.93 -5.62 1.23
CA SER A 365 23.57 -6.92 0.68
C SER A 365 23.17 -6.67 -0.76
N ARG A 366 23.88 -7.30 -1.71
CA ARG A 366 23.56 -7.24 -3.14
C ARG A 366 22.30 -8.03 -3.51
N THR A 367 21.46 -8.37 -2.54
CA THR A 367 20.24 -9.14 -2.75
C THR A 367 19.09 -8.20 -3.08
N PHE A 368 18.82 -8.07 -4.38
CA PHE A 368 17.49 -7.90 -4.93
C PHE A 368 17.23 -9.02 -5.93
#